data_AF-A0A4Y8AIG8-F1
#
_entry.id   AF-A0A4Y8AIG8-F1
#
_cell.length_a   1.000
_cell.length_b   1.000
_cell.length_c   1.000
_cell.angle_alpha   90.00
_cell.angle_beta   90.00
_cell.angle_gamma   90.00
#
_symmetry.space_group_name_H-M   'P 1'
#
loop_
_entity.id
_entity.type
_entity.pdbx_description
1 polymer ?
#
loop_
_entity_poly.entity_id
_entity_poly.type
_entity_poly.pdbx_seq_one_letter_code
_entity_poly.pdbx_strand_id
1 'polypeptide(L)'
;MEDSLDKFGKFLVENFRDKGIYYAESLLAGIWKAPSLQDIQTGLSHLSITQKEAVKKAIISTLDSAMHDFLFALQVQAEYKNEIQITVDKNNIVDLSDGIHGEAYSDDGWYAKYSKYEVIE
;
A
#
# COMPACT_ATOMS: atom_id res chain seq x y z
N MET A 1 -22.45 4.61 6.17
CA MET A 1 -22.33 4.22 4.76
C MET A 1 -20.97 4.77 4.34
N GLU A 2 -20.00 3.94 3.96
CA GLU A 2 -18.70 4.47 3.49
C GLU A 2 -18.95 5.39 2.31
N ASP A 3 -18.34 6.57 2.33
CA ASP A 3 -18.34 7.45 1.18
C ASP A 3 -17.40 6.90 0.09
N SER A 4 -17.46 7.50 -1.10
CA SER A 4 -16.70 7.05 -2.28
C SER A 4 -15.18 7.08 -2.05
N LEU A 5 -14.69 8.01 -1.22
CA LEU A 5 -13.27 8.17 -0.91
C LEU A 5 -12.80 7.06 0.02
N ASP A 6 -13.57 6.79 1.07
CA ASP A 6 -13.32 5.68 2.01
C ASP A 6 -13.34 4.31 1.31
N LYS A 7 -14.29 4.09 0.38
CA LYS A 7 -14.33 2.85 -0.45
C LYS A 7 -13.07 2.68 -1.28
N PHE A 8 -12.57 3.76 -1.88
CA PHE A 8 -11.34 3.74 -2.66
C PHE A 8 -10.12 3.47 -1.77
N GLY A 9 -10.02 4.17 -0.63
CA GLY A 9 -8.97 3.99 0.35
C GLY A 9 -8.89 2.55 0.86
N LYS A 10 -10.02 1.99 1.27
CA LYS A 10 -10.12 0.58 1.67
C LYS A 10 -9.69 -0.37 0.57
N PHE A 11 -10.15 -0.14 -0.66
CA PHE A 11 -9.75 -0.96 -1.81
C PHE A 11 -8.22 -0.97 -1.96
N LEU A 12 -7.56 0.19 -1.90
CA LEU A 12 -6.10 0.28 -2.00
C LEU A 12 -5.40 -0.39 -0.83
N VAL A 13 -5.81 -0.14 0.40
CA VAL A 13 -5.19 -0.74 1.57
C VAL A 13 -5.26 -2.26 1.51
N GLU A 14 -6.44 -2.83 1.26
CA GLU A 14 -6.63 -4.28 1.24
C GLU A 14 -6.01 -4.96 0.02
N ASN A 15 -5.93 -4.28 -1.13
CA ASN A 15 -5.50 -4.91 -2.40
C ASN A 15 -4.10 -4.53 -2.86
N PHE A 16 -3.50 -3.49 -2.29
CA PHE A 16 -2.15 -3.06 -2.61
C PHE A 16 -1.23 -3.22 -1.41
N ARG A 17 -1.45 -2.42 -0.35
CA ARG A 17 -0.56 -2.39 0.82
C ARG A 17 -0.55 -3.74 1.55
N ASP A 18 -1.70 -4.15 2.09
CA ASP A 18 -1.79 -5.35 2.93
C ASP A 18 -1.39 -6.62 2.18
N LYS A 19 -1.73 -6.72 0.89
CA LYS A 19 -1.28 -7.84 0.04
C LYS A 19 0.23 -7.82 -0.17
N GLY A 20 0.82 -6.65 -0.38
CA GLY A 20 2.27 -6.49 -0.50
C GLY A 20 3.01 -6.88 0.78
N ILE A 21 2.50 -6.45 1.94
CA ILE A 21 3.07 -6.79 3.25
C ILE A 21 2.94 -8.29 3.52
N TYR A 22 1.76 -8.87 3.30
CA TYR A 22 1.54 -10.31 3.43
C TYR A 22 2.52 -11.11 2.56
N TYR A 23 2.72 -10.68 1.31
CA TYR A 23 3.63 -11.33 0.39
C TYR A 23 5.08 -11.28 0.89
N ALA A 24 5.51 -10.13 1.42
CA ALA A 24 6.83 -9.94 2.01
C ALA A 24 7.06 -10.83 3.25
N GLU A 25 6.08 -10.86 4.17
CA GLU A 25 6.13 -11.75 5.34
C GLU A 25 6.22 -13.22 4.93
N SER A 26 5.44 -13.61 3.92
CA SER A 26 5.44 -14.98 3.39
C SER A 26 6.80 -15.35 2.77
N LEU A 27 7.45 -14.42 2.06
CA LEU A 27 8.81 -14.60 1.55
C LEU A 27 9.83 -14.74 2.68
N LEU A 28 9.76 -13.88 3.70
CA LEU A 28 10.67 -13.92 4.85
C LEU A 28 10.49 -15.19 5.70
N ALA A 29 9.28 -15.73 5.75
CA ALA A 29 8.93 -16.99 6.40
C ALA A 29 9.28 -18.22 5.57
N GLY A 30 9.55 -18.08 4.26
CA GLY A 30 9.95 -19.18 3.40
C GLY A 30 8.81 -20.13 2.99
N ILE A 31 7.56 -19.67 3.00
CA ILE A 31 6.40 -20.56 2.82
C ILE A 31 6.00 -20.80 1.37
N TRP A 32 6.52 -20.01 0.41
CA TRP A 32 6.16 -20.17 -1.00
C TRP A 32 6.86 -21.37 -1.62
N LYS A 33 6.14 -22.15 -2.44
CA LYS A 33 6.68 -23.35 -3.11
C LYS A 33 7.08 -23.13 -4.57
N ALA A 34 6.76 -21.97 -5.14
CA ALA A 34 7.08 -21.66 -6.53
C ALA A 34 8.61 -21.64 -6.73
N PRO A 35 9.16 -22.33 -7.77
CA PRO A 35 10.61 -22.40 -7.96
C PRO A 35 11.31 -21.04 -8.04
N SER A 36 10.70 -20.05 -8.72
CA SER A 36 11.24 -18.69 -8.82
C SER A 36 11.38 -17.96 -7.48
N LEU A 37 10.62 -18.38 -6.46
CA LEU A 37 10.65 -17.79 -5.12
C LEU A 37 11.57 -18.57 -4.17
N GLN A 38 11.89 -19.82 -4.48
CA GLN A 38 12.76 -20.66 -3.64
C GLN A 38 14.17 -20.08 -3.54
N ASP A 39 14.72 -19.55 -4.63
CA ASP A 39 16.05 -18.92 -4.62
C ASP A 39 16.08 -17.68 -3.72
N ILE A 40 15.05 -16.82 -3.83
CA ILE A 40 14.90 -15.62 -2.99
C ILE A 40 14.77 -16.02 -1.52
N GLN A 41 13.89 -16.98 -1.21
CA GLN A 41 13.65 -17.44 0.16
C GLN A 41 14.88 -18.10 0.77
N THR A 42 15.67 -18.82 -0.03
CA THR A 42 16.95 -19.40 0.41
C THR A 42 17.91 -18.30 0.85
N GLY A 43 18.06 -17.24 0.04
CA GLY A 43 18.85 -16.07 0.42
C GLY A 43 18.36 -15.40 1.71
N LEU A 44 17.05 -15.22 1.85
CA LEU A 44 16.43 -14.64 3.04
C LEU A 44 16.53 -15.55 4.29
N SER A 45 16.68 -16.87 4.11
CA SER A 45 16.77 -17.83 5.22
C SER A 45 18.02 -17.65 6.09
N HIS A 46 19.08 -17.06 5.53
CA HIS A 46 20.33 -16.80 6.23
C HIS A 46 20.29 -15.55 7.14
N LEU A 47 19.22 -14.74 7.04
CA LEU A 47 19.05 -13.55 7.85
C LEU A 47 18.58 -13.90 9.26
N SER A 48 19.16 -13.23 10.26
CA SER A 48 18.64 -13.23 11.64
C SER A 48 17.23 -12.61 11.71
N ILE A 49 16.52 -12.86 12.80
CA ILE A 49 15.19 -12.28 13.05
C ILE A 49 15.24 -10.75 12.94
N THR A 50 16.21 -10.10 13.59
CA THR A 50 16.37 -8.64 13.53
C THR A 50 16.62 -8.12 12.10
N GLN A 51 17.40 -8.84 11.30
CA GLN A 51 17.62 -8.48 9.89
C GLN A 51 16.36 -8.67 9.05
N LYS A 52 15.59 -9.73 9.28
CA LYS A 52 14.30 -9.94 8.61
C LYS A 52 13.30 -8.84 8.93
N GLU A 53 13.23 -8.40 10.20
CA GLU A 53 12.41 -7.26 10.59
C GLU A 53 12.87 -5.97 9.91
N ALA A 54 14.17 -5.70 9.81
CA ALA A 54 14.68 -4.55 9.07
C ALA A 54 14.30 -4.60 7.58
N VAL A 55 14.38 -5.77 6.95
CA VAL A 55 13.93 -5.97 5.55
C VAL A 55 12.42 -5.74 5.42
N LYS A 56 11.61 -6.29 6.33
CA LYS A 56 10.15 -6.07 6.35
C LYS A 56 9.83 -4.57 6.45
N LYS A 57 10.47 -3.85 7.37
CA LYS A 57 10.28 -2.39 7.52
C LYS A 57 10.65 -1.62 6.25
N ALA A 58 11.76 -1.97 5.60
CA ALA A 58 12.17 -1.35 4.34
C ALA A 58 11.15 -1.61 3.21
N ILE A 59 10.59 -2.82 3.12
CA ILE A 59 9.56 -3.16 2.13
C ILE A 59 8.28 -2.37 2.39
N ILE A 60 7.80 -2.32 3.64
CA ILE A 60 6.60 -1.56 4.01
C ILE A 60 6.79 -0.07 3.66
N SER A 61 7.92 0.53 4.06
CA SER A 61 8.23 1.93 3.73
C SER A 61 8.27 2.17 2.22
N THR A 62 8.79 1.22 1.44
CA THR A 62 8.80 1.30 -0.03
C THR A 62 7.39 1.23 -0.61
N LEU A 63 6.54 0.32 -0.12
CA LEU A 63 5.14 0.21 -0.55
C LEU A 63 4.36 1.49 -0.25
N ASP A 64 4.55 2.04 0.95
CA ASP A 64 3.86 3.24 1.40
C ASP A 64 4.29 4.44 0.55
N SER A 65 5.60 4.61 0.31
CA SER A 65 6.11 5.67 -0.58
C SER A 65 5.61 5.50 -2.03
N ALA A 66 5.60 4.28 -2.55
CA ALA A 66 5.13 4.02 -3.91
C ALA A 66 3.63 4.31 -4.06
N MET A 67 2.83 4.00 -3.04
CA MET A 67 1.40 4.31 -3.02
C MET A 67 1.17 5.83 -2.99
N HIS A 68 1.89 6.55 -2.14
CA HIS A 68 1.86 8.01 -2.09
C HIS A 68 2.16 8.64 -3.45
N ASP A 69 3.29 8.27 -4.06
CA ASP A 69 3.74 8.86 -5.32
C ASP A 69 2.78 8.52 -6.47
N PHE A 70 2.22 7.31 -6.47
CA PHE A 70 1.21 6.90 -7.43
C PHE A 70 -0.07 7.74 -7.30
N LEU A 71 -0.56 7.95 -6.07
CA LEU A 71 -1.73 8.78 -5.80
C LEU A 71 -1.50 10.25 -6.17
N PHE A 72 -0.31 10.78 -5.86
CA PHE A 72 0.06 12.13 -6.24
C PHE A 72 0.08 12.30 -7.77
N ALA A 73 0.66 11.34 -8.49
CA ALA A 73 0.66 11.36 -9.95
C ALA A 73 -0.76 11.33 -10.53
N LEU A 74 -1.66 10.53 -9.97
CA LEU A 74 -3.08 10.50 -10.36
C LEU A 74 -3.78 11.83 -10.12
N GLN A 75 -3.54 12.45 -8.96
CA GLN A 75 -4.09 13.77 -8.63
C GLN A 75 -3.64 14.83 -9.63
N VAL A 76 -2.34 14.92 -9.93
CA VAL A 76 -1.79 15.86 -10.91
C VAL A 76 -2.43 15.67 -12.29
N GLN A 77 -2.63 14.42 -12.71
CA GLN A 77 -3.23 14.12 -14.02
C GLN A 77 -4.71 14.49 -14.08
N ALA A 78 -5.45 14.32 -12.97
CA ALA A 78 -6.85 14.71 -12.87
C ALA A 78 -7.03 16.23 -12.84
N GLU A 79 -6.26 16.95 -12.01
CA GLU A 79 -6.42 18.39 -11.80
C GLU A 79 -5.93 19.25 -12.97
N TYR A 80 -4.75 18.95 -13.52
CA TYR A 80 -4.12 19.84 -14.51
C TYR A 80 -4.45 19.48 -15.96
N LYS A 81 -4.61 18.19 -16.24
CA LYS A 81 -4.79 17.70 -17.61
C LYS A 81 -6.14 17.04 -17.84
N ASN A 82 -6.80 16.61 -16.76
CA ASN A 82 -8.01 15.82 -16.80
C ASN A 82 -7.90 14.56 -17.69
N GLU A 83 -6.69 14.02 -17.84
CA GLU A 83 -6.38 12.89 -18.73
C GLU A 83 -6.67 11.54 -18.07
N ILE A 84 -6.49 11.45 -16.75
CA ILE A 84 -6.72 10.26 -15.95
C ILE A 84 -7.65 10.63 -14.80
N GLN A 85 -8.77 9.91 -14.68
CA GLN A 85 -9.72 10.07 -13.59
C GLN A 85 -10.00 8.70 -12.97
N ILE A 86 -10.19 8.67 -11.65
CA ILE A 86 -10.62 7.47 -10.93
C ILE A 86 -11.99 7.78 -10.33
N THR A 87 -12.99 7.03 -10.76
CA THR A 87 -14.38 7.25 -10.35
C THR A 87 -14.88 6.13 -9.47
N VAL A 88 -15.41 6.48 -8.29
CA VAL A 88 -16.09 5.57 -7.36
C VAL A 88 -17.49 6.09 -7.10
N ASP A 89 -18.50 5.24 -7.30
CA ASP A 89 -19.92 5.60 -7.22
C ASP A 89 -20.29 6.87 -8.01
N LYS A 90 -19.68 7.03 -9.21
CA LYS A 90 -19.83 8.19 -10.11
C LYS A 90 -19.18 9.49 -9.63
N ASN A 91 -18.41 9.45 -8.54
CA ASN A 91 -17.64 10.59 -8.05
C ASN A 91 -16.17 10.39 -8.39
N ASN A 92 -15.51 11.40 -8.95
CA ASN A 92 -14.07 11.38 -9.11
C ASN A 92 -13.42 11.53 -7.72
N ILE A 93 -12.55 10.62 -7.33
CA ILE A 93 -11.95 10.60 -5.98
C ILE A 93 -11.13 11.86 -5.68
N VAL A 94 -10.54 12.48 -6.71
CA VAL A 94 -9.72 13.69 -6.57
C VAL A 94 -10.59 14.86 -6.15
N ASP A 95 -11.83 14.92 -6.62
CA ASP A 95 -12.77 15.99 -6.27
C ASP A 95 -13.30 15.86 -4.82
N LEU A 96 -13.00 14.74 -4.15
CA LEU A 96 -13.50 14.41 -2.81
C LEU A 96 -12.47 14.65 -1.70
N SER A 97 -11.23 15.02 -2.02
CA SER A 97 -10.19 15.22 -1.03
C SER A 97 -9.27 16.37 -1.41
N ASP A 98 -8.76 17.11 -0.42
CA ASP A 98 -7.79 18.20 -0.63
C ASP A 98 -6.38 17.68 -0.97
N GLY A 99 -6.16 16.35 -0.91
CA GLY A 99 -4.92 15.71 -1.33
C GLY A 99 -4.98 14.19 -1.16
N ILE A 100 -5.35 13.46 -2.22
CA ILE A 100 -5.61 12.00 -2.12
C ILE A 100 -4.38 11.19 -1.72
N HIS A 101 -3.18 11.73 -1.93
CA HIS A 101 -1.91 11.13 -1.54
C HIS A 101 -1.66 11.20 -0.04
N GLY A 102 -2.31 12.11 0.69
CA GLY A 102 -2.17 12.27 2.14
C GLY A 102 -3.18 11.49 2.98
N GLU A 103 -4.28 11.05 2.39
CA GLU A 103 -5.44 10.42 3.07
C GLU A 103 -5.10 9.14 3.87
N ALA A 104 -3.97 8.50 3.58
CA ALA A 104 -3.60 7.26 4.24
C ALA A 104 -3.00 7.44 5.66
N TYR A 105 -2.42 8.61 5.96
CA TYR A 105 -1.37 8.74 6.98
C TYR A 105 -1.81 9.34 8.33
N SER A 106 -3.03 9.88 8.44
CA SER A 106 -3.51 10.42 9.72
C SER A 106 -3.99 9.32 10.68
N ASP A 107 -4.21 9.69 11.95
CA ASP A 107 -4.77 8.80 12.97
C ASP A 107 -6.19 8.28 12.61
N ASP A 108 -6.88 8.98 11.71
CA ASP A 108 -8.16 8.62 11.10
C ASP A 108 -8.04 8.32 9.60
N GLY A 109 -6.81 8.13 9.11
CA GLY A 109 -6.51 7.87 7.71
C GLY A 109 -6.81 6.43 7.28
N TRP A 110 -6.65 6.15 5.99
CA TRP A 110 -6.97 4.83 5.45
C TRP A 110 -6.20 3.69 6.09
N TYR A 111 -4.94 3.90 6.49
CA TYR A 111 -4.18 2.86 7.17
C TYR A 111 -4.78 2.54 8.54
N ALA A 112 -5.06 3.55 9.36
CA ALA A 112 -5.66 3.36 10.68
C ALA A 112 -7.05 2.70 10.60
N LYS A 113 -7.83 3.03 9.57
CA LYS A 113 -9.20 2.52 9.38
C LYS A 113 -9.24 1.09 8.82
N TYR A 114 -8.37 0.75 7.86
CA TYR A 114 -8.56 -0.43 7.01
C TYR A 114 -7.41 -1.43 7.01
N SER A 115 -6.20 -1.04 7.44
CA SER A 115 -5.03 -1.91 7.40
C SER A 115 -5.07 -2.97 8.49
N LYS A 116 -4.64 -4.20 8.17
CA LYS A 116 -4.39 -5.26 9.16
C LYS A 116 -2.98 -5.19 9.76
N TYR A 117 -2.12 -4.34 9.19
CA TYR A 117 -0.74 -4.16 9.61
C TYR A 117 -0.56 -2.80 10.25
N GLU A 118 0.30 -2.75 11.27
CA GLU A 118 0.69 -1.50 11.93
C GLU A 118 1.32 -0.51 10.94
N VAL A 119 1.09 0.77 11.21
CA VAL A 119 1.82 1.86 10.55
C VAL A 119 3.22 1.88 11.17
N ILE A 120 4.24 2.00 10.32
CA ILE A 120 5.61 2.17 10.81
C ILE A 120 5.81 3.66 11.07
N GLU A 121 5.98 4.01 12.34
CA GLU A 121 6.41 5.34 12.79
C GLU A 121 7.85 5.67 12.37
#